data_AF-A0A5N4EIA2-F1
#
_entry.id   AF-A0A5N4EIA2-F1
#
_cell.length_a   1.000
_cell.length_b   1.000
_cell.length_c   1.000
_cell.angle_alpha   90.00
_cell.angle_beta   90.00
_cell.angle_gamma   90.00
#
_symmetry.space_group_name_H-M   'P 1'
#
loop_
_entity.id
_entity.type
_entity.pdbx_description
1 polymer ?
#
loop_
_entity_poly.entity_id
_entity_poly.type
_entity_poly.pdbx_seq_one_letter_code
_entity_poly.pdbx_strand_id
1 'polypeptide(L)'
;ASQKQNPGKEATQNLCISLSLTLTTLYCSVEAASIGFIIVIDRRRDKWSSIKASLTRIAVNIYFCAITIKVAFPGNLQLIFILRPSCFIQRTFTDIGIKFYRDEFKMKVPIIMLNSISDLHGYIDKSQLTEDLGGTLEYRHSQWINHRTAIENFALALKTTAQMLQTFGACLATTELPRGVPSSEDLLMSHTRQRGQLQDKLKLLGKQGATLLSCIQEPATKSPSSKLNLNELENVATMERLLVQLDETEKAFCQFWSEHHLKLNQCLQLQHFEHNFCEVKLTLKNLLAEQAEFTDIGDSVMHVEQLLKEYKKLEGEGQEPLEKAQLLAVIGDQLIQSHHYAMDSIRPRCTELRHLCDDFINENKKKHEILEKSLELHRQLDKVSQWCDAGIYLLASQAVDKCQSREGVDIALNDIETFLDTAKEYQLPSPKEFYSQFELILTLDLKAKAQKVLQKLGDVQEIFHKRQMSLMKLAARQTRPVQPVAPHPESSPKWVSPKISQPSALAPHQKTSEEPYAEADLSSLGKEDDETKFEVKNEEILESSHDGDNPEPEQLDSSKNLSPSR
;
A
#
# COMPACT_ATOMS: atom_id res chain seq x y z
N ALA A 1 14.67 83.91 -4.71
CA ALA A 1 13.63 84.12 -5.74
C ALA A 1 12.45 83.20 -5.47
N SER A 2 11.26 83.51 -6.00
CA SER A 2 10.00 82.84 -5.65
C SER A 2 9.98 81.34 -5.99
N GLN A 3 9.80 80.49 -4.99
CA GLN A 3 9.28 79.12 -5.18
C GLN A 3 7.84 79.06 -4.66
N LYS A 4 6.94 78.49 -5.46
CA LYS A 4 5.56 78.19 -5.02
C LYS A 4 5.63 77.17 -3.89
N GLN A 5 4.85 77.38 -2.80
CA GLN A 5 4.55 76.30 -1.87
C GLN A 5 3.85 75.18 -2.66
N ASN A 6 4.46 74.00 -2.72
CA ASN A 6 3.88 72.85 -3.42
C ASN A 6 2.92 72.15 -2.44
N PRO A 7 1.59 72.16 -2.68
CA PRO A 7 0.61 71.63 -1.73
C PRO A 7 0.81 70.15 -1.43
N GLY A 8 1.43 69.39 -2.35
CA GLY A 8 1.82 68.00 -2.10
C GLY A 8 2.76 67.84 -0.90
N LYS A 9 3.78 68.71 -0.75
CA LYS A 9 4.69 68.64 0.41
C LYS A 9 3.97 68.93 1.72
N GLU A 10 3.08 69.92 1.73
CA GLU A 10 2.32 70.26 2.94
C GLU A 10 1.34 69.13 3.28
N ALA A 11 0.68 68.50 2.30
CA ALA A 11 -0.14 67.31 2.49
C ALA A 11 0.68 66.12 3.04
N THR A 12 1.83 65.78 2.46
CA THR A 12 2.71 64.70 2.97
C THR A 12 3.20 65.00 4.38
N GLN A 13 3.61 66.23 4.68
CA GLN A 13 4.08 66.61 6.02
C GLN A 13 2.93 66.59 7.05
N ASN A 14 1.72 67.01 6.67
CA ASN A 14 0.53 66.90 7.50
C ASN A 14 0.15 65.43 7.78
N LEU A 15 0.27 64.57 6.77
CA LEU A 15 0.05 63.12 6.89
C LEU A 15 1.11 62.48 7.79
N CYS A 16 2.40 62.82 7.63
CA CYS A 16 3.49 62.35 8.48
C CYS A 16 3.32 62.79 9.95
N ILE A 17 2.85 64.01 10.22
CA ILE A 17 2.52 64.43 11.60
C ILE A 17 1.38 63.58 12.17
N SER A 18 0.33 63.31 11.39
CA SER A 18 -0.81 62.50 11.85
C SER A 18 -0.48 61.03 12.05
N LEU A 19 0.32 60.44 11.15
CA LEU A 19 0.84 59.07 11.32
C LEU A 19 1.87 58.99 12.44
N SER A 20 2.81 59.93 12.55
CA SER A 20 3.81 59.93 13.62
C SER A 20 3.12 59.97 15.00
N LEU A 21 2.18 60.89 15.21
CA LEU A 21 1.38 60.92 16.44
C LEU A 21 0.63 59.59 16.67
N THR A 22 -0.09 59.07 15.67
CA THR A 22 -0.84 57.80 15.80
C THR A 22 0.06 56.57 16.03
N LEU A 23 1.24 56.50 15.41
CA LEU A 23 2.21 55.41 15.61
C LEU A 23 2.87 55.51 16.99
N THR A 24 3.17 56.72 17.46
CA THR A 24 3.58 56.96 18.84
C THR A 24 2.43 56.64 19.82
N THR A 25 1.15 56.75 19.44
CA THR A 25 0.03 56.23 20.26
C THR A 25 0.06 54.72 20.42
N LEU A 26 0.14 53.98 19.31
CA LEU A 26 -0.04 52.53 19.34
C LEU A 26 1.23 51.76 19.78
N TYR A 27 2.42 52.36 19.66
CA TYR A 27 3.69 51.61 19.81
C TYR A 27 4.78 52.32 20.63
N CYS A 28 4.45 53.29 21.48
CA CYS A 28 5.40 53.70 22.52
C CYS A 28 5.52 52.61 23.60
N SER A 29 6.72 52.40 24.14
CA SER A 29 6.89 51.58 25.35
C SER A 29 6.02 52.13 26.49
N VAL A 30 5.44 51.24 27.30
CA VAL A 30 4.66 51.62 28.50
C VAL A 30 5.49 52.51 29.44
N GLU A 31 6.81 52.25 29.49
CA GLU A 31 7.76 53.01 30.29
C GLU A 31 7.98 54.42 29.72
N ALA A 32 8.17 54.56 28.40
CA ALA A 32 8.26 55.86 27.72
C ALA A 32 6.93 56.66 27.83
N ALA A 33 5.79 55.98 27.70
CA ALA A 33 4.47 56.59 27.89
C ALA A 33 4.25 57.10 29.33
N SER A 34 4.89 56.47 30.33
CA SER A 34 4.82 56.92 31.73
C SER A 34 5.63 58.21 31.97
N ILE A 35 6.80 58.34 31.35
CA ILE A 35 7.70 59.51 31.48
C ILE A 35 7.05 60.78 30.92
N GLY A 36 6.34 60.66 29.78
CA GLY A 36 5.67 61.78 29.13
C GLY A 36 6.46 62.43 28.00
N PHE A 37 5.84 63.44 27.37
CA PHE A 37 6.25 63.95 26.06
C PHE A 37 6.39 65.47 26.05
N ILE A 38 7.35 65.93 25.23
CA ILE A 38 7.54 67.34 24.87
C ILE A 38 7.47 67.43 23.34
N ILE A 39 6.72 68.39 22.80
CA ILE A 39 6.62 68.63 21.35
C ILE A 39 7.36 69.92 21.00
N VAL A 40 8.31 69.86 20.08
CA VAL A 40 8.94 71.05 19.48
C VAL A 40 8.29 71.31 18.11
N ILE A 41 7.69 72.49 17.94
CA ILE A 41 7.08 72.93 16.69
C ILE A 41 7.98 74.04 16.09
N ASP A 42 8.84 73.67 15.14
CA ASP A 42 9.54 74.68 14.33
C ASP A 42 8.63 75.24 13.23
N ARG A 43 8.35 76.55 13.32
CA ARG A 43 7.62 77.33 12.31
C ARG A 43 8.33 78.63 11.98
N ARG A 44 9.66 78.71 12.15
CA ARG A 44 10.49 79.91 11.88
C ARG A 44 10.33 80.50 10.47
N ARG A 45 9.95 79.66 9.49
CA ARG A 45 9.77 80.00 8.07
C ARG A 45 8.30 80.09 7.62
N ASP A 46 7.34 79.83 8.52
CA ASP A 46 5.92 79.68 8.20
C ASP A 46 5.06 80.88 8.68
N LYS A 47 3.75 80.80 8.44
CA LYS A 47 2.75 81.78 8.89
C LYS A 47 2.05 81.30 10.17
N TRP A 48 1.52 82.25 10.95
CA TRP A 48 0.68 81.96 12.12
C TRP A 48 -0.48 80.96 11.86
N SER A 49 -1.08 80.99 10.66
CA SER A 49 -2.09 80.02 10.23
C SER A 49 -1.62 78.55 10.30
N SER A 50 -0.35 78.29 9.95
CA SER A 50 0.25 76.96 9.99
C SER A 50 0.54 76.50 11.42
N ILE A 51 0.79 77.44 12.35
CA ILE A 51 0.87 77.14 13.79
C ILE A 51 -0.51 76.79 14.34
N LYS A 52 -1.54 77.61 14.10
CA LYS A 52 -2.93 77.31 14.54
C LYS A 52 -3.41 75.97 14.00
N ALA A 53 -3.18 75.67 12.72
CA ALA A 53 -3.51 74.38 12.12
C ALA A 53 -2.76 73.19 12.76
N SER A 54 -1.48 73.37 13.12
CA SER A 54 -0.69 72.32 13.79
C SER A 54 -1.24 72.05 15.20
N LEU A 55 -1.51 73.11 15.98
CA LEU A 55 -2.08 73.01 17.32
C LEU A 55 -3.49 72.39 17.31
N THR A 56 -4.33 72.72 16.33
CA THR A 56 -5.68 72.13 16.22
C THR A 56 -5.63 70.64 15.93
N ARG A 57 -4.68 70.15 15.12
CA ARG A 57 -4.51 68.70 14.94
C ARG A 57 -3.97 68.01 16.19
N ILE A 58 -3.05 68.63 16.93
CA ILE A 58 -2.58 68.08 18.21
C ILE A 58 -3.74 67.97 19.19
N ALA A 59 -4.51 69.04 19.39
CA ALA A 59 -5.68 69.06 20.26
C ALA A 59 -6.73 68.01 19.85
N VAL A 60 -7.11 67.97 18.56
CA VAL A 60 -8.11 67.01 18.05
C VAL A 60 -7.66 65.56 18.21
N ASN A 61 -6.39 65.23 17.97
CA ASN A 61 -5.90 63.86 18.17
C ASN A 61 -5.89 63.46 19.66
N ILE A 62 -5.51 64.37 20.57
CA ILE A 62 -5.57 64.13 22.02
C ILE A 62 -7.01 63.85 22.45
N TYR A 63 -7.96 64.70 22.06
CA TYR A 63 -9.38 64.50 22.37
C TYR A 63 -9.94 63.22 21.74
N PHE A 64 -9.58 62.91 20.49
CA PHE A 64 -10.05 61.71 19.80
C PHE A 64 -9.56 60.43 20.49
N CYS A 65 -8.25 60.28 20.74
CA CYS A 65 -7.69 59.07 21.36
C CYS A 65 -8.25 58.84 22.77
N ALA A 66 -8.40 59.93 23.56
CA ALA A 66 -9.01 59.86 24.89
C ALA A 66 -10.48 59.40 24.88
N ILE A 67 -11.21 59.61 23.78
CA ILE A 67 -12.61 59.18 23.61
C ILE A 67 -12.71 57.76 23.03
N THR A 68 -11.95 57.45 21.97
CA THR A 68 -12.17 56.22 21.17
C THR A 68 -11.32 55.03 21.59
N ILE A 69 -10.09 55.24 22.09
CA ILE A 69 -9.14 54.16 22.36
C ILE A 69 -9.09 53.80 23.86
N LYS A 70 -9.59 54.68 24.75
CA LYS A 70 -9.38 54.69 26.21
C LYS A 70 -7.90 54.81 26.66
N VAL A 71 -6.94 54.52 25.79
CA VAL A 71 -5.56 54.99 25.88
C VAL A 71 -5.54 56.48 25.53
N ALA A 72 -5.48 57.35 26.54
CA ALA A 72 -5.31 58.78 26.32
C ALA A 72 -3.95 59.03 25.64
N PHE A 73 -3.95 59.62 24.44
CA PHE A 73 -2.69 59.93 23.76
C PHE A 73 -2.26 61.39 23.87
N PRO A 74 -1.02 61.64 24.31
CA PRO A 74 -0.27 60.86 25.29
C PRO A 74 -0.79 61.19 26.71
N GLY A 75 -0.87 60.19 27.59
CA GLY A 75 -1.36 60.37 28.97
C GLY A 75 -0.61 61.45 29.76
N ASN A 76 0.66 61.71 29.39
CA ASN A 76 1.53 62.74 29.95
C ASN A 76 2.15 63.65 28.86
N LEU A 77 1.37 64.31 28.00
CA LEU A 77 1.91 65.43 27.20
C LEU A 77 2.15 66.65 28.10
N GLN A 78 3.42 66.94 28.41
CA GLN A 78 3.82 67.90 29.44
C GLN A 78 4.01 69.32 28.91
N LEU A 79 4.51 69.48 27.68
CA LEU A 79 4.97 70.79 27.19
C LEU A 79 5.01 70.87 25.65
N ILE A 80 4.70 72.04 25.11
CA ILE A 80 4.91 72.37 23.69
C ILE A 80 5.83 73.60 23.59
N PHE A 81 6.96 73.45 22.90
CA PHE A 81 7.79 74.57 22.46
C PHE A 81 7.41 74.99 21.04
N ILE A 82 7.35 76.29 20.76
CA ILE A 82 7.12 76.81 19.41
C ILE A 82 8.20 77.85 19.07
N LEU A 83 9.01 77.57 18.04
CA LEU A 83 9.97 78.53 17.50
C LEU A 83 9.23 79.53 16.60
N ARG A 84 9.22 80.81 17.01
CA ARG A 84 8.45 81.88 16.36
C ARG A 84 8.92 82.14 14.90
N PRO A 85 7.99 82.52 13.99
CA PRO A 85 8.34 83.14 12.71
C PRO A 85 9.22 84.37 12.91
N SER A 86 10.28 84.53 12.10
CA SER A 86 11.28 85.57 12.30
C SER A 86 10.81 87.00 11.95
N CYS A 87 9.74 87.14 11.17
CA CYS A 87 9.24 88.41 10.66
C CYS A 87 8.60 89.29 11.75
N PHE A 88 9.15 90.49 11.97
CA PHE A 88 8.83 91.40 13.08
C PHE A 88 7.33 91.60 13.35
N ILE A 89 6.53 91.86 12.31
CA ILE A 89 5.08 92.14 12.43
C ILE A 89 4.29 90.94 12.97
N GLN A 90 4.70 89.70 12.69
CA GLN A 90 3.93 88.51 13.11
C GLN A 90 4.01 88.26 14.63
N ARG A 91 5.07 88.73 15.32
CA ARG A 91 5.29 88.45 16.75
C ARG A 91 4.14 88.91 17.64
N THR A 92 3.59 90.09 17.38
CA THR A 92 2.44 90.61 18.14
C THR A 92 1.16 89.82 17.87
N PHE A 93 0.97 89.34 16.64
CA PHE A 93 -0.19 88.52 16.26
C PHE A 93 -0.11 87.09 16.80
N THR A 94 1.08 86.48 16.93
CA THR A 94 1.19 85.13 17.52
C THR A 94 0.77 85.13 18.99
N ASP A 95 1.16 86.15 19.75
CA ASP A 95 0.98 86.15 21.20
C ASP A 95 -0.48 86.43 21.59
N ILE A 96 -1.14 87.34 20.84
CA ILE A 96 -2.60 87.52 20.91
C ILE A 96 -3.31 86.23 20.46
N GLY A 97 -2.87 85.65 19.33
CA GLY A 97 -3.46 84.45 18.74
C GLY A 97 -3.42 83.23 19.66
N ILE A 98 -2.34 83.03 20.43
CA ILE A 98 -2.19 81.92 21.38
C ILE A 98 -3.09 82.10 22.60
N LYS A 99 -3.29 83.35 23.08
CA LYS A 99 -4.24 83.62 24.16
C LYS A 99 -5.64 83.18 23.76
N PHE A 100 -6.15 83.71 22.64
CA PHE A 100 -7.43 83.26 22.07
C PHE A 100 -7.47 81.75 21.79
N TYR A 101 -6.36 81.14 21.35
CA TYR A 101 -6.32 79.70 21.10
C TYR A 101 -6.51 78.84 22.37
N ARG A 102 -5.91 79.27 23.49
CA ARG A 102 -6.08 78.63 24.81
C ARG A 102 -7.51 78.77 25.35
N ASP A 103 -8.19 79.84 24.95
CA ASP A 103 -9.58 80.12 25.33
C ASP A 103 -10.58 79.37 24.41
N GLU A 104 -10.31 79.28 23.10
CA GLU A 104 -11.07 78.46 22.12
C GLU A 104 -11.00 76.96 22.43
N PHE A 105 -9.80 76.45 22.71
CA PHE A 105 -9.54 75.04 22.99
C PHE A 105 -8.99 74.91 24.42
N LYS A 106 -9.74 74.23 25.31
CA LYS A 106 -9.42 74.02 26.75
C LYS A 106 -8.20 73.09 27.00
N MET A 107 -7.11 73.37 26.31
CA MET A 107 -5.88 72.59 26.26
C MET A 107 -5.07 72.84 27.54
N LYS A 108 -5.04 71.85 28.44
CA LYS A 108 -4.34 71.93 29.73
C LYS A 108 -2.80 71.93 29.61
N VAL A 109 -2.26 71.69 28.41
CA VAL A 109 -0.83 71.55 28.15
C VAL A 109 -0.16 72.94 28.07
N PRO A 110 0.89 73.21 28.87
CA PRO A 110 1.74 74.38 28.73
C PRO A 110 2.31 74.57 27.31
N ILE A 111 2.35 75.83 26.85
CA ILE A 111 2.97 76.23 25.58
C ILE A 111 3.99 77.34 25.87
N ILE A 112 5.24 77.16 25.45
CA ILE A 112 6.33 78.13 25.57
C ILE A 112 6.76 78.61 24.19
N MET A 113 6.86 79.93 24.04
CA MET A 113 7.28 80.59 22.79
C MET A 113 8.76 80.93 22.82
N LEU A 114 9.48 80.47 21.80
CA LEU A 114 10.93 80.65 21.67
C LEU A 114 11.25 81.60 20.53
N ASN A 115 12.22 82.49 20.73
CA ASN A 115 12.64 83.51 19.76
C ASN A 115 13.83 83.06 18.92
N SER A 116 14.66 82.15 19.45
CA SER A 116 15.84 81.60 18.77
C SER A 116 16.01 80.10 19.06
N ILE A 117 16.92 79.44 18.32
CA ILE A 117 17.38 78.08 18.67
C ILE A 117 18.09 78.09 20.03
N SER A 118 18.86 79.13 20.35
CA SER A 118 19.58 79.23 21.63
C SER A 118 18.64 79.21 22.83
N ASP A 119 17.42 79.74 22.67
CA ASP A 119 16.35 79.65 23.68
C ASP A 119 15.96 78.17 23.92
N LEU A 120 15.84 77.36 22.85
CA LEU A 120 15.52 75.92 22.92
C LEU A 120 16.63 75.12 23.60
N HIS A 121 17.89 75.46 23.33
CA HIS A 121 19.08 74.84 23.95
C HIS A 121 19.20 75.13 25.46
N GLY A 122 18.42 76.07 26.00
CA GLY A 122 18.25 76.27 27.44
C GLY A 122 17.26 75.31 28.12
N TYR A 123 16.48 74.54 27.34
CA TYR A 123 15.48 73.61 27.85
C TYR A 123 15.72 72.15 27.44
N ILE A 124 16.28 71.91 26.26
CA ILE A 124 16.53 70.56 25.72
C ILE A 124 18.02 70.46 25.35
N ASP A 125 18.67 69.39 25.81
CA ASP A 125 20.08 69.15 25.50
C ASP A 125 20.31 68.89 24.00
N LYS A 126 21.46 69.33 23.49
CA LYS A 126 21.81 69.24 22.07
C LYS A 126 21.88 67.79 21.57
N SER A 127 22.22 66.82 22.41
CA SER A 127 22.23 65.40 22.03
C SER A 127 20.83 64.82 21.74
N GLN A 128 19.77 65.52 22.15
CA GLN A 128 18.36 65.13 21.90
C GLN A 128 17.71 65.94 20.78
N LEU A 129 18.43 66.88 20.17
CA LEU A 129 17.95 67.75 19.10
C LEU A 129 18.62 67.42 17.77
N THR A 130 17.86 67.47 16.69
CA THR A 130 18.34 67.26 15.32
C THR A 130 19.13 68.46 14.79
N GLU A 131 19.90 68.27 13.72
CA GLU A 131 20.79 69.30 13.15
C GLU A 131 20.06 70.58 12.72
N ASP A 132 18.81 70.48 12.23
CA ASP A 132 17.98 71.62 11.84
C ASP A 132 17.49 72.47 13.04
N LEU A 133 17.52 71.87 14.24
CA LEU A 133 17.35 72.50 15.55
C LEU A 133 18.70 72.80 16.24
N GLY A 134 19.83 72.65 15.53
CA GLY A 134 21.17 72.96 16.01
C GLY A 134 21.70 72.01 17.10
N GLY A 135 21.19 70.78 17.17
CA GLY A 135 21.70 69.72 18.02
C GLY A 135 22.62 68.75 17.28
N THR A 136 22.82 67.56 17.87
CA THR A 136 23.73 66.51 17.39
C THR A 136 23.07 65.13 17.31
N LEU A 137 21.73 65.05 17.37
CA LEU A 137 20.99 63.80 17.17
C LEU A 137 20.93 63.47 15.68
N GLU A 138 21.63 62.42 15.24
CA GLU A 138 21.43 61.89 13.88
C GLU A 138 20.09 61.16 13.81
N TYR A 139 19.10 61.78 13.16
CA TYR A 139 17.78 61.21 12.93
C TYR A 139 17.33 61.45 11.48
N ARG A 140 16.85 60.40 10.81
CA ARG A 140 16.35 60.47 9.45
C ARG A 140 14.91 59.94 9.41
N HIS A 141 13.93 60.83 9.35
CA HIS A 141 12.50 60.47 9.43
C HIS A 141 12.06 59.46 8.36
N SER A 142 12.62 59.53 7.15
CA SER A 142 12.36 58.55 6.08
C SER A 142 12.87 57.15 6.43
N GLN A 143 14.06 57.03 7.03
CA GLN A 143 14.62 55.75 7.49
C GLN A 143 13.78 55.18 8.65
N TRP A 144 13.34 56.04 9.56
CA TRP A 144 12.42 55.67 10.66
C TRP A 144 11.11 55.08 10.15
N ILE A 145 10.43 55.76 9.21
CA ILE A 145 9.21 55.26 8.56
C ILE A 145 9.48 53.92 7.87
N ASN A 146 10.52 53.86 7.02
CA ASN A 146 10.84 52.66 6.25
C ASN A 146 11.09 51.44 7.14
N HIS A 147 11.81 51.61 8.26
CA HIS A 147 12.07 50.52 9.21
C HIS A 147 10.77 50.08 9.92
N ARG A 148 9.96 51.01 10.44
CA ARG A 148 8.70 50.66 11.13
C ARG A 148 7.70 50.00 10.19
N THR A 149 7.45 50.55 9.00
CA THR A 149 6.55 49.96 8.00
C THR A 149 7.03 48.58 7.53
N ALA A 150 8.35 48.35 7.43
CA ALA A 150 8.87 47.02 7.12
C ALA A 150 8.63 46.00 8.26
N ILE A 151 8.83 46.40 9.52
CA ILE A 151 8.54 45.57 10.71
C ILE A 151 7.03 45.27 10.81
N GLU A 152 6.17 46.25 10.56
CA GLU A 152 4.70 46.08 10.57
C GLU A 152 4.23 45.11 9.47
N ASN A 153 4.76 45.25 8.25
CA ASN A 153 4.49 44.31 7.15
C ASN A 153 5.01 42.90 7.47
N PHE A 154 6.17 42.77 8.12
CA PHE A 154 6.69 41.47 8.58
C PHE A 154 5.77 40.83 9.63
N ALA A 155 5.36 41.59 10.65
CA ALA A 155 4.47 41.10 11.70
C ALA A 155 3.10 40.67 11.14
N LEU A 156 2.58 41.39 10.13
CA LEU A 156 1.36 41.00 9.41
C LEU A 156 1.57 39.70 8.61
N ALA A 157 2.68 39.56 7.90
CA ALA A 157 3.01 38.34 7.15
C ALA A 157 3.19 37.12 8.07
N LEU A 158 3.83 37.30 9.23
CA LEU A 158 3.93 36.28 10.28
C LEU A 158 2.55 35.86 10.78
N LYS A 159 1.70 36.83 11.17
CA LYS A 159 0.33 36.56 11.63
C LYS A 159 -0.49 35.81 10.59
N THR A 160 -0.45 36.23 9.32
CA THR A 160 -1.15 35.55 8.21
C THR A 160 -0.62 34.12 8.02
N THR A 161 0.69 33.91 8.11
CA THR A 161 1.30 32.59 7.96
C THR A 161 0.92 31.66 9.12
N ALA A 162 0.98 32.13 10.36
CA ALA A 162 0.51 31.40 11.54
C ALA A 162 -0.98 31.02 11.43
N GLN A 163 -1.83 31.92 10.93
CA GLN A 163 -3.24 31.63 10.69
C GLN A 163 -3.44 30.56 9.61
N MET A 164 -2.64 30.55 8.53
CA MET A 164 -2.66 29.47 7.53
C MET A 164 -2.28 28.11 8.15
N LEU A 165 -1.28 28.07 9.03
CA LEU A 165 -0.89 26.84 9.73
C LEU A 165 -2.01 26.34 10.66
N GLN A 166 -2.70 27.25 11.37
CA GLN A 166 -3.83 26.91 12.23
C GLN A 166 -5.02 26.34 11.43
N THR A 167 -5.38 26.97 10.29
CA THR A 167 -6.45 26.44 9.42
C THR A 167 -6.09 25.07 8.84
N PHE A 168 -4.83 24.86 8.44
CA PHE A 168 -4.37 23.55 7.97
C PHE A 168 -4.36 22.51 9.09
N GLY A 169 -3.83 22.84 10.27
CA GLY A 169 -3.83 21.95 11.44
C GLY A 169 -5.23 21.56 11.91
N ALA A 170 -6.19 22.48 11.87
CA ALA A 170 -7.59 22.19 12.14
C ALA A 170 -8.18 21.20 11.12
N CYS A 171 -7.92 21.40 9.82
CA CYS A 171 -8.33 20.47 8.76
C CYS A 171 -7.73 19.08 8.97
N LEU A 172 -6.43 18.98 9.25
CA LEU A 172 -5.74 17.72 9.57
C LEU A 172 -6.34 17.02 10.81
N ALA A 173 -6.80 17.77 11.81
CA ALA A 173 -7.42 17.21 13.02
C ALA A 173 -8.85 16.69 12.77
N THR A 174 -9.59 17.26 11.82
CA THR A 174 -10.98 16.87 11.49
C THR A 174 -11.09 15.91 10.29
N THR A 175 -9.99 15.55 9.64
CA THR A 175 -10.03 14.70 8.44
C THR A 175 -10.20 13.23 8.81
N GLU A 176 -11.33 12.64 8.42
CA GLU A 176 -11.52 11.19 8.45
C GLU A 176 -10.65 10.49 7.40
N LEU A 177 -10.13 9.30 7.74
CA LEU A 177 -9.39 8.48 6.79
C LEU A 177 -10.33 7.82 5.76
N PRO A 178 -10.03 7.93 4.45
CA PRO A 178 -10.81 7.28 3.41
C PRO A 178 -10.91 5.76 3.59
N ARG A 179 -12.06 5.20 3.24
CA ARG A 179 -12.26 3.75 3.11
C ARG A 179 -11.69 3.27 1.77
N GLY A 180 -10.36 3.19 1.70
CA GLY A 180 -9.63 2.71 0.53
C GLY A 180 -8.15 3.11 0.56
N VAL A 181 -7.29 2.21 0.08
CA VAL A 181 -5.84 2.44 0.02
C VAL A 181 -5.48 3.60 -0.92
N PRO A 182 -5.91 3.65 -2.21
CA PRO A 182 -5.47 4.70 -3.13
C PRO A 182 -5.92 6.10 -2.70
N SER A 183 -7.15 6.22 -2.18
CA SER A 183 -7.70 7.49 -1.69
C SER A 183 -7.02 7.97 -0.40
N SER A 184 -6.53 7.05 0.45
CA SER A 184 -5.70 7.39 1.61
C SER A 184 -4.28 7.82 1.21
N GLU A 185 -3.72 7.25 0.14
CA GLU A 185 -2.42 7.67 -0.44
C GLU A 185 -2.51 9.05 -1.07
N ASP A 186 -3.54 9.32 -1.89
CA ASP A 186 -3.82 10.64 -2.46
C ASP A 186 -3.97 11.72 -1.38
N LEU A 187 -4.66 11.39 -0.29
CA LEU A 187 -4.83 12.28 0.86
C LEU A 187 -3.48 12.60 1.54
N LEU A 188 -2.68 11.57 1.84
CA LEU A 188 -1.35 11.72 2.43
C LEU A 188 -0.41 12.53 1.52
N MET A 189 -0.43 12.28 0.20
CA MET A 189 0.31 13.08 -0.78
C MET A 189 -0.15 14.54 -0.78
N SER A 190 -1.47 14.78 -0.75
CA SER A 190 -2.03 16.13 -0.75
C SER A 190 -1.67 16.92 0.52
N HIS A 191 -1.79 16.29 1.70
CA HIS A 191 -1.36 16.87 2.98
C HIS A 191 0.14 17.16 2.99
N THR A 192 0.97 16.23 2.53
CA THR A 192 2.44 16.40 2.49
C THR A 192 2.85 17.54 1.56
N ARG A 193 2.19 17.67 0.41
CA ARG A 193 2.34 18.79 -0.53
C ARG A 193 1.95 20.13 0.09
N GLN A 194 0.82 20.21 0.80
CA GLN A 194 0.37 21.42 1.49
C GLN A 194 1.34 21.81 2.63
N ARG A 195 1.82 20.83 3.42
CA ARG A 195 2.87 21.04 4.42
C ARG A 195 4.16 21.59 3.81
N GLY A 196 4.59 21.08 2.66
CA GLY A 196 5.76 21.59 1.94
C GLY A 196 5.63 23.07 1.58
N GLN A 197 4.51 23.45 0.96
CA GLN A 197 4.21 24.84 0.60
C GLN A 197 4.19 25.78 1.82
N LEU A 198 3.66 25.31 2.96
CA LEU A 198 3.64 26.07 4.21
C LEU A 198 5.03 26.21 4.82
N GLN A 199 5.86 25.16 4.77
CA GLN A 199 7.23 25.23 5.28
C GLN A 199 8.11 26.15 4.42
N ASP A 200 7.93 26.18 3.11
CA ASP A 200 8.70 27.07 2.24
C ASP A 200 8.31 28.54 2.41
N LYS A 201 7.05 28.83 2.77
CA LYS A 201 6.64 30.16 3.25
C LYS A 201 7.35 30.55 4.56
N LEU A 202 7.42 29.66 5.55
CA LEU A 202 8.14 29.90 6.81
C LEU A 202 9.63 30.19 6.56
N LYS A 203 10.32 29.36 5.76
CA LYS A 203 11.72 29.57 5.35
C LYS A 203 11.94 30.89 4.62
N LEU A 204 11.03 31.28 3.72
CA LEU A 204 11.10 32.55 3.00
C LEU A 204 10.94 33.73 3.96
N LEU A 205 9.96 33.65 4.87
CA LEU A 205 9.73 34.68 5.88
C LEU A 205 10.94 34.80 6.82
N GLY A 206 11.54 33.70 7.27
CA GLY A 206 12.76 33.71 8.09
C GLY A 206 13.92 34.45 7.41
N LYS A 207 14.13 34.21 6.10
CA LYS A 207 15.12 34.94 5.29
C LYS A 207 14.80 36.44 5.18
N GLN A 208 13.52 36.80 4.98
CA GLN A 208 13.09 38.19 4.93
C GLN A 208 13.32 38.90 6.28
N GLY A 209 12.98 38.26 7.40
CA GLY A 209 13.16 38.81 8.74
C GLY A 209 14.63 38.99 9.13
N ALA A 210 15.48 38.01 8.82
CA ALA A 210 16.93 38.12 9.03
C ALA A 210 17.56 39.23 8.16
N THR A 211 17.08 39.40 6.92
CA THR A 211 17.50 40.49 6.04
C THR A 211 17.09 41.85 6.61
N LEU A 212 15.84 41.98 7.07
CA LEU A 212 15.33 43.20 7.69
C LEU A 212 16.08 43.56 8.99
N LEU A 213 16.37 42.57 9.84
CA LEU A 213 17.19 42.77 11.04
C LEU A 213 18.58 43.34 10.68
N SER A 214 19.24 42.77 9.68
CA SER A 214 20.53 43.25 9.17
C SER A 214 20.44 44.68 8.63
N CYS A 215 19.39 45.03 7.89
CA CYS A 215 19.13 46.41 7.44
C CYS A 215 18.94 47.40 8.60
N ILE A 216 18.29 46.99 9.69
CA ILE A 216 18.10 47.84 10.89
C ILE A 216 19.42 48.01 11.65
N GLN A 217 20.26 46.97 11.72
CA GLN A 217 21.56 46.98 12.40
C GLN A 217 22.70 47.62 11.58
N GLU A 218 22.48 47.87 10.27
CA GLU A 218 23.46 48.42 9.33
C GLU A 218 24.22 49.69 9.81
N PRO A 219 23.60 50.65 10.53
CA PRO A 219 24.32 51.82 11.04
C PRO A 219 25.46 51.48 12.02
N ALA A 220 25.35 50.37 12.77
CA ALA A 220 26.38 49.91 13.70
C ALA A 220 27.41 48.98 13.03
N THR A 221 27.05 48.25 11.97
CA THR A 221 28.00 47.37 11.27
C THR A 221 28.93 48.13 10.32
N LYS A 222 28.48 49.28 9.78
CA LYS A 222 29.28 50.10 8.84
C LYS A 222 30.34 51.00 9.49
N SER A 223 30.30 51.27 10.80
CA SER A 223 31.36 52.03 11.47
C SER A 223 31.48 51.68 12.97
N PRO A 224 32.65 51.26 13.47
CA PRO A 224 32.82 50.84 14.88
C PRO A 224 32.57 51.93 15.95
N SER A 225 32.48 53.20 15.54
CA SER A 225 32.17 54.34 16.40
C SER A 225 30.67 54.66 16.48
N SER A 226 29.85 54.10 15.58
CA SER A 226 28.41 54.30 15.57
C SER A 226 27.72 53.36 16.56
N LYS A 227 26.89 53.94 17.43
CA LYS A 227 25.97 53.20 18.30
C LYS A 227 24.56 53.39 17.77
N LEU A 228 23.78 52.30 17.73
CA LEU A 228 22.36 52.39 17.40
C LEU A 228 21.66 53.39 18.32
N ASN A 229 20.78 54.22 17.76
CA ASN A 229 19.94 55.09 18.56
C ASN A 229 18.84 54.29 19.29
N LEU A 230 18.20 54.90 20.29
CA LEU A 230 17.21 54.21 21.14
C LEU A 230 16.07 53.55 20.33
N ASN A 231 15.60 54.23 19.27
CA ASN A 231 14.56 53.68 18.40
C ASN A 231 15.07 52.53 17.52
N GLU A 232 16.32 52.59 17.04
CA GLU A 232 16.93 51.46 16.33
C GLU A 232 17.05 50.24 17.25
N LEU A 233 17.40 50.44 18.52
CA LEU A 233 17.42 49.39 19.53
C LEU A 233 16.02 48.80 19.80
N GLU A 234 14.98 49.63 19.90
CA GLU A 234 13.57 49.15 19.98
C GLU A 234 13.14 48.37 18.73
N ASN A 235 13.55 48.83 17.54
CA ASN A 235 13.27 48.18 16.27
C ASN A 235 13.97 46.81 16.18
N VAL A 236 15.25 46.72 16.60
CA VAL A 236 16.01 45.47 16.71
C VAL A 236 15.31 44.51 17.68
N ALA A 237 15.07 44.92 18.93
CA ALA A 237 14.44 44.07 19.94
C ALA A 237 13.02 43.62 19.56
N THR A 238 12.32 44.39 18.73
CA THR A 238 11.01 44.00 18.19
C THR A 238 11.13 43.02 17.02
N MET A 239 12.09 43.22 16.13
CA MET A 239 12.38 42.30 15.02
C MET A 239 12.90 40.95 15.52
N GLU A 240 13.77 40.94 16.54
CA GLU A 240 14.27 39.74 17.22
C GLU A 240 13.12 38.96 17.87
N ARG A 241 12.21 39.64 18.59
CA ARG A 241 11.01 39.02 19.18
C ARG A 241 10.10 38.37 18.12
N LEU A 242 9.93 39.02 16.97
CA LEU A 242 9.14 38.49 15.86
C LEU A 242 9.83 37.30 15.17
N LEU A 243 11.16 37.25 15.15
CA LEU A 243 11.93 36.09 14.67
C LEU A 243 11.84 34.90 15.64
N VAL A 244 11.87 35.13 16.95
CA VAL A 244 11.63 34.09 17.96
C VAL A 244 10.21 33.52 17.80
N GLN A 245 9.19 34.36 17.67
CA GLN A 245 7.81 33.90 17.43
C GLN A 245 7.65 33.10 16.14
N LEU A 246 8.42 33.41 15.09
CA LEU A 246 8.44 32.62 13.85
C LEU A 246 9.07 31.24 14.06
N ASP A 247 10.21 31.16 14.76
CA ASP A 247 10.89 29.91 15.10
C ASP A 247 10.04 29.01 16.03
N GLU A 248 9.40 29.58 17.05
CA GLU A 248 8.41 28.90 17.90
C GLU A 248 7.23 28.36 17.08
N THR A 249 6.72 29.15 16.12
CA THR A 249 5.63 28.76 15.23
C THR A 249 6.02 27.62 14.28
N GLU A 250 7.22 27.65 13.67
CA GLU A 250 7.70 26.54 12.83
C GLU A 250 7.93 25.27 13.65
N LYS A 251 8.49 25.39 14.86
CA LYS A 251 8.74 24.25 15.76
C LYS A 251 7.45 23.56 16.20
N ALA A 252 6.48 24.33 16.71
CA ALA A 252 5.18 23.79 17.15
C ALA A 252 4.44 23.09 16.00
N PHE A 253 4.45 23.69 14.80
CA PHE A 253 3.84 23.08 13.62
C PHE A 253 4.59 21.83 13.14
N CYS A 254 5.93 21.81 13.20
CA CYS A 254 6.71 20.62 12.84
C CYS A 254 6.49 19.45 13.81
N GLN A 255 6.33 19.72 15.11
CA GLN A 255 5.98 18.72 16.12
C GLN A 255 4.61 18.10 15.81
N PHE A 256 3.55 18.94 15.73
CA PHE A 256 2.21 18.51 15.37
C PHE A 256 2.15 17.72 14.04
N TRP A 257 2.86 18.19 13.01
CA TRP A 257 2.95 17.49 11.73
C TRP A 257 3.61 16.12 11.88
N SER A 258 4.67 15.98 12.69
CA SER A 258 5.35 14.69 12.87
C SER A 258 4.45 13.63 13.51
N GLU A 259 3.65 14.01 14.51
CA GLU A 259 2.68 13.12 15.16
C GLU A 259 1.52 12.76 14.22
N HIS A 260 0.93 13.75 13.53
CA HIS A 260 -0.14 13.52 12.57
C HIS A 260 0.32 12.64 11.40
N HIS A 261 1.48 12.93 10.83
CA HIS A 261 2.06 12.15 9.73
C HIS A 261 2.39 10.71 10.14
N LEU A 262 2.93 10.50 11.35
CA LEU A 262 3.16 9.16 11.88
C LEU A 262 1.85 8.38 12.00
N LYS A 263 0.80 8.98 12.59
CA LYS A 263 -0.52 8.34 12.73
C LYS A 263 -1.17 8.02 11.39
N LEU A 264 -1.10 8.94 10.42
CA LEU A 264 -1.63 8.77 9.07
C LEU A 264 -0.89 7.65 8.31
N ASN A 265 0.45 7.65 8.37
CA ASN A 265 1.28 6.60 7.77
C ASN A 265 1.01 5.21 8.40
N GLN A 266 0.89 5.13 9.72
CA GLN A 266 0.53 3.88 10.40
C GLN A 266 -0.88 3.39 10.01
N CYS A 267 -1.85 4.30 9.86
CA CYS A 267 -3.19 3.86 9.41
C CYS A 267 -3.17 3.33 7.97
N LEU A 268 -2.41 3.96 7.07
CA LEU A 268 -2.18 3.47 5.71
C LEU A 268 -1.45 2.10 5.71
N GLN A 269 -0.43 1.92 6.56
CA GLN A 269 0.26 0.63 6.74
C GLN A 269 -0.71 -0.46 7.21
N LEU A 270 -1.64 -0.15 8.12
CA LEU A 270 -2.69 -1.09 8.54
C LEU A 270 -3.64 -1.44 7.38
N GLN A 271 -4.12 -0.45 6.61
CA GLN A 271 -5.00 -0.71 5.47
C GLN A 271 -4.34 -1.62 4.42
N HIS A 272 -3.07 -1.36 4.08
CA HIS A 272 -2.27 -2.22 3.20
C HIS A 272 -2.11 -3.64 3.76
N PHE A 273 -1.77 -3.76 5.05
CA PHE A 273 -1.59 -5.05 5.71
C PHE A 273 -2.90 -5.86 5.75
N GLU A 274 -4.03 -5.24 6.11
CA GLU A 274 -5.33 -5.91 6.18
C GLU A 274 -5.88 -6.29 4.80
N HIS A 275 -5.64 -5.46 3.76
CA HIS A 275 -6.00 -5.78 2.39
C HIS A 275 -5.24 -7.00 1.85
N ASN A 276 -3.90 -6.97 1.93
CA ASN A 276 -3.06 -8.10 1.50
C ASN A 276 -3.33 -9.35 2.34
N PHE A 277 -3.60 -9.21 3.64
CA PHE A 277 -3.97 -10.32 4.51
C PHE A 277 -5.24 -11.01 4.04
N CYS A 278 -6.30 -10.26 3.76
CA CYS A 278 -7.57 -10.82 3.29
C CYS A 278 -7.44 -11.48 1.90
N GLU A 279 -6.69 -10.88 0.98
CA GLU A 279 -6.43 -11.43 -0.35
C GLU A 279 -5.67 -12.77 -0.26
N VAL A 280 -4.50 -12.78 0.37
CA VAL A 280 -3.63 -13.97 0.46
C VAL A 280 -4.28 -15.10 1.25
N LYS A 281 -4.99 -14.76 2.34
CA LYS A 281 -5.78 -15.72 3.13
C LYS A 281 -6.89 -16.36 2.33
N LEU A 282 -7.54 -15.63 1.41
CA LEU A 282 -8.56 -16.19 0.53
C LEU A 282 -7.93 -17.12 -0.52
N THR A 283 -6.86 -16.67 -1.18
CA THR A 283 -6.16 -17.47 -2.20
C THR A 283 -5.64 -18.80 -1.64
N LEU A 284 -4.92 -18.77 -0.50
CA LEU A 284 -4.44 -20.00 0.14
C LEU A 284 -5.58 -20.92 0.62
N LYS A 285 -6.70 -20.38 1.12
CA LYS A 285 -7.86 -21.21 1.51
C LYS A 285 -8.58 -21.83 0.32
N ASN A 286 -8.65 -21.13 -0.81
CA ASN A 286 -9.22 -21.69 -2.05
C ASN A 286 -8.34 -22.82 -2.59
N LEU A 287 -7.01 -22.64 -2.62
CA LEU A 287 -6.06 -23.68 -3.02
C LEU A 287 -6.12 -24.90 -2.08
N LEU A 288 -6.20 -24.69 -0.76
CA LEU A 288 -6.41 -25.77 0.21
C LEU A 288 -7.73 -26.52 -0.01
N ALA A 289 -8.80 -25.83 -0.43
CA ALA A 289 -10.09 -26.46 -0.74
C ALA A 289 -10.01 -27.30 -2.03
N GLU A 290 -9.43 -26.75 -3.10
CA GLU A 290 -9.17 -27.49 -4.35
C GLU A 290 -8.31 -28.74 -4.10
N GLN A 291 -7.24 -28.61 -3.31
CA GLN A 291 -6.42 -29.72 -2.88
C GLN A 291 -7.17 -30.75 -2.02
N ALA A 292 -8.22 -30.35 -1.28
CA ALA A 292 -9.04 -31.28 -0.52
C ALA A 292 -9.97 -32.10 -1.42
N GLU A 293 -10.45 -31.54 -2.53
CA GLU A 293 -11.27 -32.23 -3.54
C GLU A 293 -10.49 -33.32 -4.31
N PHE A 294 -9.18 -33.14 -4.50
CA PHE A 294 -8.25 -34.17 -5.00
C PHE A 294 -8.17 -35.39 -4.04
N THR A 295 -9.15 -36.28 -4.15
CA THR A 295 -9.30 -37.49 -3.33
C THR A 295 -8.86 -38.78 -4.05
N ASP A 296 -8.60 -38.72 -5.35
CA ASP A 296 -8.09 -39.86 -6.11
C ASP A 296 -6.63 -40.17 -5.76
N ILE A 297 -6.30 -41.46 -5.77
CA ILE A 297 -4.99 -42.05 -5.45
C ILE A 297 -4.45 -42.81 -6.69
N GLY A 298 -5.25 -42.95 -7.75
CA GLY A 298 -4.94 -43.57 -9.03
C GLY A 298 -5.04 -45.10 -9.04
N ASP A 299 -5.38 -45.63 -10.22
CA ASP A 299 -5.67 -47.06 -10.46
C ASP A 299 -4.57 -47.80 -11.25
N SER A 300 -3.59 -47.06 -11.77
CA SER A 300 -2.54 -47.52 -12.68
C SER A 300 -1.32 -46.59 -12.63
N VAL A 301 -0.13 -47.09 -13.01
CA VAL A 301 1.12 -46.28 -13.01
C VAL A 301 0.96 -44.98 -13.80
N MET A 302 0.41 -45.08 -15.03
CA MET A 302 0.17 -43.91 -15.89
C MET A 302 -0.77 -42.88 -15.26
N HIS A 303 -1.81 -43.33 -14.55
CA HIS A 303 -2.77 -42.44 -13.90
C HIS A 303 -2.13 -41.75 -12.69
N VAL A 304 -1.38 -42.45 -11.84
CA VAL A 304 -0.67 -41.82 -10.71
C VAL A 304 0.40 -40.83 -11.17
N GLU A 305 1.13 -41.14 -12.26
CA GLU A 305 2.12 -40.21 -12.82
C GLU A 305 1.47 -38.94 -13.40
N GLN A 306 0.25 -39.02 -13.93
CA GLN A 306 -0.52 -37.85 -14.35
C GLN A 306 -1.08 -37.08 -13.14
N LEU A 307 -1.63 -37.75 -12.12
CA LEU A 307 -2.10 -37.10 -10.88
C LEU A 307 -0.96 -36.36 -10.15
N LEU A 308 0.24 -36.96 -10.06
CA LEU A 308 1.44 -36.31 -9.49
C LEU A 308 1.85 -35.05 -10.28
N LYS A 309 1.68 -35.06 -11.61
CA LYS A 309 1.99 -33.94 -12.49
C LYS A 309 0.97 -32.81 -12.38
N GLU A 310 -0.31 -33.15 -12.24
CA GLU A 310 -1.39 -32.18 -11.97
C GLU A 310 -1.25 -31.58 -10.57
N TYR A 311 -0.99 -32.40 -9.55
CA TYR A 311 -0.77 -31.93 -8.18
C TYR A 311 0.44 -31.00 -8.09
N LYS A 312 1.54 -31.32 -8.79
CA LYS A 312 2.73 -30.47 -8.85
C LYS A 312 2.51 -29.13 -9.58
N LYS A 313 1.53 -29.06 -10.49
CA LYS A 313 1.10 -27.78 -11.08
C LYS A 313 0.38 -26.93 -10.03
N LEU A 314 -0.56 -27.51 -9.28
CA LEU A 314 -1.33 -26.83 -8.24
C LEU A 314 -0.45 -26.37 -7.06
N GLU A 315 0.53 -27.20 -6.66
CA GLU A 315 1.59 -26.82 -5.71
C GLU A 315 2.38 -25.60 -6.19
N GLY A 316 2.81 -25.59 -7.46
CA GLY A 316 3.52 -24.47 -8.08
C GLY A 316 2.69 -23.18 -8.19
N GLU A 317 1.37 -23.30 -8.39
CA GLU A 317 0.45 -22.15 -8.44
C GLU A 317 0.22 -21.53 -7.05
N GLY A 318 0.34 -22.31 -5.98
CA GLY A 318 0.29 -21.80 -4.60
C GLY A 318 1.60 -21.24 -4.03
N GLN A 319 2.72 -21.34 -4.76
CA GLN A 319 4.03 -20.91 -4.26
C GLN A 319 4.13 -19.38 -4.10
N GLU A 320 3.58 -18.57 -5.02
CA GLU A 320 3.57 -17.10 -4.87
C GLU A 320 2.68 -16.63 -3.70
N PRO A 321 1.43 -17.13 -3.55
CA PRO A 321 0.62 -16.85 -2.36
C PRO A 321 1.30 -17.27 -1.04
N LEU A 322 2.02 -18.39 -1.04
CA LEU A 322 2.78 -18.87 0.13
C LEU A 322 3.94 -17.94 0.49
N GLU A 323 4.77 -17.55 -0.48
CA GLU A 323 5.86 -16.58 -0.26
C GLU A 323 5.32 -15.21 0.17
N LYS A 324 4.23 -14.75 -0.44
CA LYS A 324 3.55 -13.50 -0.08
C LYS A 324 2.97 -13.55 1.33
N ALA A 325 2.41 -14.69 1.78
CA ALA A 325 1.93 -14.89 3.15
C ALA A 325 3.07 -14.83 4.18
N GLN A 326 4.19 -15.50 3.90
CA GLN A 326 5.38 -15.50 4.76
C GLN A 326 5.98 -14.10 4.88
N LEU A 327 6.15 -13.40 3.75
CA LEU A 327 6.63 -12.02 3.71
C LEU A 327 5.69 -11.07 4.48
N LEU A 328 4.37 -11.20 4.30
CA LEU A 328 3.39 -10.37 4.99
C LEU A 328 3.40 -10.61 6.52
N ALA A 329 3.59 -11.85 6.98
CA ALA A 329 3.76 -12.15 8.40
C ALA A 329 5.00 -11.44 8.98
N VAL A 330 6.13 -11.44 8.26
CA VAL A 330 7.38 -10.75 8.64
C VAL A 330 7.20 -9.22 8.63
N ILE A 331 6.48 -8.65 7.65
CA ILE A 331 6.13 -7.21 7.64
C ILE A 331 5.30 -6.86 8.89
N GLY A 332 4.31 -7.68 9.24
CA GLY A 332 3.51 -7.48 10.45
C GLY A 332 4.34 -7.57 11.74
N ASP A 333 5.34 -8.46 11.82
CA ASP A 333 6.28 -8.49 12.94
C ASP A 333 7.12 -7.20 13.05
N GLN A 334 7.54 -6.62 11.92
CA GLN A 334 8.25 -5.33 11.89
C GLN A 334 7.36 -4.16 12.34
N LEU A 335 6.06 -4.18 11.99
CA LEU A 335 5.07 -3.21 12.52
C LEU A 335 4.90 -3.37 14.04
N ILE A 336 4.84 -4.60 14.55
CA ILE A 336 4.76 -4.86 16.00
C ILE A 336 6.04 -4.39 16.73
N GLN A 337 7.23 -4.65 16.16
CA GLN A 337 8.52 -4.22 16.72
C GLN A 337 8.70 -2.69 16.72
N SER A 338 8.11 -1.99 15.76
CA SER A 338 8.12 -0.52 15.68
C SER A 338 7.00 0.16 16.50
N HIS A 339 6.37 -0.57 17.43
CA HIS A 339 5.30 -0.09 18.31
C HIS A 339 4.11 0.54 17.56
N HIS A 340 3.73 -0.07 16.43
CA HIS A 340 2.58 0.36 15.64
C HIS A 340 1.28 0.31 16.45
N TYR A 341 0.45 1.37 16.40
CA TYR A 341 -0.72 1.53 17.29
C TYR A 341 -1.70 0.35 17.27
N ALA A 342 -1.81 -0.34 16.12
CA ALA A 342 -2.68 -1.50 15.90
C ALA A 342 -2.02 -2.87 16.17
N MET A 343 -0.89 -2.92 16.91
CA MET A 343 -0.09 -4.14 17.12
C MET A 343 -0.89 -5.36 17.60
N ASP A 344 -1.91 -5.18 18.45
CA ASP A 344 -2.75 -6.28 18.94
C ASP A 344 -3.80 -6.77 17.91
N SER A 345 -4.08 -5.99 16.86
CA SER A 345 -4.85 -6.41 15.68
C SER A 345 -3.96 -7.13 14.65
N ILE A 346 -2.71 -6.68 14.51
CA ILE A 346 -1.72 -7.24 13.57
C ILE A 346 -1.22 -8.62 14.04
N ARG A 347 -0.85 -8.76 15.33
CA ARG A 347 -0.30 -10.01 15.90
C ARG A 347 -1.10 -11.29 15.60
N PRO A 348 -2.43 -11.37 15.85
CA PRO A 348 -3.20 -12.57 15.55
C PRO A 348 -3.26 -12.88 14.04
N ARG A 349 -3.26 -11.86 13.18
CA ARG A 349 -3.24 -12.04 11.71
C ARG A 349 -1.91 -12.64 11.23
N CYS A 350 -0.77 -12.18 11.77
CA CYS A 350 0.53 -12.82 11.53
C CYS A 350 0.55 -14.28 11.96
N THR A 351 -0.11 -14.62 13.07
CA THR A 351 -0.22 -16.01 13.54
C THR A 351 -1.12 -16.85 12.62
N GLU A 352 -2.28 -16.33 12.16
CA GLU A 352 -3.11 -17.06 11.18
C GLU A 352 -2.38 -17.25 9.84
N LEU A 353 -1.64 -16.25 9.34
CA LEU A 353 -0.83 -16.41 8.12
C LEU A 353 0.18 -17.55 8.25
N ARG A 354 0.94 -17.63 9.35
CA ARG A 354 1.92 -18.72 9.55
C ARG A 354 1.24 -20.08 9.60
N HIS A 355 0.11 -20.22 10.31
CA HIS A 355 -0.63 -21.47 10.32
C HIS A 355 -1.14 -21.85 8.92
N LEU A 356 -1.64 -20.90 8.11
CA LEU A 356 -2.05 -21.19 6.73
C LEU A 356 -0.87 -21.61 5.83
N CYS A 357 0.33 -21.05 6.04
CA CYS A 357 1.55 -21.52 5.39
C CYS A 357 1.90 -22.95 5.80
N ASP A 358 1.89 -23.22 7.11
CA ASP A 358 2.21 -24.54 7.66
C ASP A 358 1.21 -25.60 7.18
N ASP A 359 -0.10 -25.30 7.21
CA ASP A 359 -1.17 -26.19 6.75
C ASP A 359 -1.00 -26.53 5.25
N PHE A 360 -0.74 -25.52 4.41
CA PHE A 360 -0.50 -25.71 2.97
C PHE A 360 0.74 -26.57 2.68
N ILE A 361 1.86 -26.30 3.35
CA ILE A 361 3.10 -27.08 3.21
C ILE A 361 2.90 -28.54 3.68
N ASN A 362 2.18 -28.75 4.78
CA ASN A 362 1.97 -30.08 5.35
C ASN A 362 0.99 -30.92 4.52
N GLU A 363 -0.12 -30.35 4.02
CA GLU A 363 -1.03 -31.08 3.14
C GLU A 363 -0.40 -31.36 1.76
N ASN A 364 0.38 -30.42 1.19
CA ASN A 364 1.19 -30.67 -0.02
C ASN A 364 2.08 -31.91 0.14
N LYS A 365 2.90 -31.92 1.20
CA LYS A 365 3.80 -33.04 1.50
C LYS A 365 3.04 -34.34 1.70
N LYS A 366 1.95 -34.32 2.46
CA LYS A 366 1.11 -35.49 2.77
C LYS A 366 0.44 -36.07 1.53
N LYS A 367 -0.08 -35.25 0.62
CA LYS A 367 -0.64 -35.70 -0.67
C LYS A 367 0.45 -36.26 -1.58
N HIS A 368 1.63 -35.63 -1.63
CA HIS A 368 2.78 -36.16 -2.38
C HIS A 368 3.20 -37.55 -1.86
N GLU A 369 3.35 -37.71 -0.55
CA GLU A 369 3.69 -39.00 0.07
C GLU A 369 2.64 -40.10 -0.17
N ILE A 370 1.35 -39.75 -0.30
CA ILE A 370 0.25 -40.68 -0.62
C ILE A 370 0.37 -41.15 -2.08
N LEU A 371 0.54 -40.22 -3.02
CA LEU A 371 0.64 -40.52 -4.44
C LEU A 371 1.95 -41.27 -4.77
N GLU A 372 3.07 -40.93 -4.14
CA GLU A 372 4.33 -41.67 -4.30
C GLU A 372 4.22 -43.13 -3.83
N LYS A 373 3.56 -43.37 -2.68
CA LYS A 373 3.28 -44.73 -2.19
C LYS A 373 2.34 -45.50 -3.14
N SER A 374 1.37 -44.83 -3.76
CA SER A 374 0.49 -45.43 -4.78
C SER A 374 1.25 -45.80 -6.05
N LEU A 375 2.13 -44.91 -6.50
CA LEU A 375 2.98 -45.13 -7.67
C LEU A 375 3.89 -46.35 -7.48
N GLU A 376 4.51 -46.48 -6.30
CA GLU A 376 5.34 -47.65 -5.98
C GLU A 376 4.50 -48.94 -5.86
N LEU A 377 3.33 -48.89 -5.22
CA LEU A 377 2.39 -50.03 -5.16
C LEU A 377 2.02 -50.52 -6.57
N HIS A 378 1.60 -49.62 -7.47
CA HIS A 378 1.26 -50.00 -8.84
C HIS A 378 2.47 -50.50 -9.63
N ARG A 379 3.65 -49.88 -9.48
CA ARG A 379 4.89 -50.36 -10.13
C ARG A 379 5.26 -51.77 -9.67
N GLN A 380 5.07 -52.11 -8.38
CA GLN A 380 5.32 -53.46 -7.88
C GLN A 380 4.30 -54.48 -8.42
N LEU A 381 3.00 -54.13 -8.45
CA LEU A 381 1.96 -55.00 -9.03
C LEU A 381 2.16 -55.22 -10.54
N ASP A 382 2.53 -54.17 -11.29
CA ASP A 382 2.73 -54.25 -12.74
C ASP A 382 4.00 -55.06 -13.08
N LYS A 383 5.10 -54.95 -12.31
CA LYS A 383 6.28 -55.84 -12.41
C LYS A 383 5.88 -57.32 -12.28
N VAL A 384 5.10 -57.66 -11.26
CA VAL A 384 4.63 -59.05 -11.03
C VAL A 384 3.72 -59.51 -12.17
N SER A 385 2.80 -58.66 -12.65
CA SER A 385 1.96 -58.99 -13.80
C SER A 385 2.79 -59.27 -15.05
N GLN A 386 3.78 -58.42 -15.35
CA GLN A 386 4.68 -58.57 -16.50
C GLN A 386 5.50 -59.86 -16.43
N TRP A 387 6.00 -60.24 -15.24
CA TRP A 387 6.65 -61.54 -15.05
C TRP A 387 5.69 -62.71 -15.32
N CYS A 388 4.45 -62.62 -14.84
CA CYS A 388 3.42 -63.63 -15.13
C CYS A 388 3.11 -63.73 -16.63
N ASP A 389 3.00 -62.60 -17.34
CA ASP A 389 2.74 -62.56 -18.79
C ASP A 389 3.92 -63.11 -19.61
N ALA A 390 5.15 -62.79 -19.23
CA ALA A 390 6.36 -63.37 -19.83
C ALA A 390 6.43 -64.88 -19.59
N GLY A 391 6.05 -65.36 -18.40
CA GLY A 391 5.98 -66.78 -18.08
C GLY A 391 4.92 -67.53 -18.88
N ILE A 392 3.72 -66.95 -19.03
CA ILE A 392 2.66 -67.48 -19.89
C ILE A 392 3.13 -67.54 -21.36
N TYR A 393 3.81 -66.49 -21.85
CA TYR A 393 4.36 -66.45 -23.20
C TYR A 393 5.42 -67.54 -23.42
N LEU A 394 6.34 -67.70 -22.47
CA LEU A 394 7.35 -68.77 -22.50
C LEU A 394 6.68 -70.14 -22.59
N LEU A 395 5.72 -70.43 -21.70
CA LEU A 395 4.96 -71.68 -21.70
C LEU A 395 4.21 -71.93 -23.01
N ALA A 396 3.62 -70.89 -23.62
CA ALA A 396 2.94 -70.97 -24.91
C ALA A 396 3.91 -71.20 -26.09
N SER A 397 5.14 -70.68 -26.01
CA SER A 397 6.19 -70.84 -27.04
C SER A 397 6.76 -72.26 -27.13
N GLN A 398 6.59 -73.09 -26.08
CA GLN A 398 7.09 -74.48 -26.04
C GLN A 398 6.25 -75.45 -26.88
N ALA A 399 6.37 -75.31 -28.19
CA ALA A 399 5.64 -76.06 -29.20
C ALA A 399 5.74 -77.59 -29.00
N VAL A 400 4.60 -78.26 -29.13
CA VAL A 400 4.40 -79.66 -28.70
C VAL A 400 5.15 -80.66 -29.59
N ASP A 401 5.42 -80.31 -30.84
CA ASP A 401 6.26 -81.01 -31.81
C ASP A 401 7.74 -81.01 -31.39
N LYS A 402 8.28 -79.85 -31.01
CA LYS A 402 9.68 -79.71 -30.57
C LYS A 402 9.94 -80.52 -29.30
N CYS A 403 8.96 -80.59 -28.40
CA CYS A 403 9.01 -81.36 -27.16
C CYS A 403 8.87 -82.90 -27.35
N GLN A 404 8.92 -83.41 -28.59
CA GLN A 404 8.95 -84.86 -28.87
C GLN A 404 10.37 -85.43 -28.95
N SER A 405 11.38 -84.60 -29.17
CA SER A 405 12.79 -85.02 -29.09
C SER A 405 13.33 -84.86 -27.67
N ARG A 406 14.36 -85.63 -27.32
CA ARG A 406 14.99 -85.55 -25.99
C ARG A 406 15.61 -84.18 -25.76
N GLU A 407 16.36 -83.70 -26.73
CA GLU A 407 17.01 -82.39 -26.69
C GLU A 407 15.97 -81.24 -26.58
N GLY A 408 14.83 -81.35 -27.26
CA GLY A 408 13.72 -80.40 -27.11
C GLY A 408 13.01 -80.45 -25.75
N VAL A 409 12.99 -81.61 -25.08
CA VAL A 409 12.50 -81.73 -23.68
C VAL A 409 13.52 -81.16 -22.70
N ASP A 410 14.80 -81.48 -22.88
CA ASP A 410 15.89 -81.01 -22.01
C ASP A 410 16.05 -79.48 -22.10
N ILE A 411 15.95 -78.88 -23.30
CA ILE A 411 15.86 -77.42 -23.50
C ILE A 411 14.60 -76.84 -22.81
N ALA A 412 13.42 -77.40 -23.06
CA ALA A 412 12.18 -76.91 -22.48
C ALA A 412 12.12 -77.00 -20.94
N LEU A 413 12.93 -77.88 -20.32
CA LEU A 413 13.13 -77.94 -18.87
C LEU A 413 14.11 -76.86 -18.40
N ASN A 414 15.25 -76.70 -19.08
CA ASN A 414 16.24 -75.66 -18.77
C ASN A 414 15.64 -74.24 -18.87
N ASP A 415 14.82 -73.98 -19.89
CA ASP A 415 14.12 -72.70 -20.06
C ASP A 415 13.19 -72.39 -18.88
N ILE A 416 12.48 -73.41 -18.37
CA ILE A 416 11.59 -73.28 -17.21
C ILE A 416 12.39 -73.03 -15.93
N GLU A 417 13.48 -73.78 -15.72
CA GLU A 417 14.34 -73.64 -14.54
C GLU A 417 15.01 -72.26 -14.51
N THR A 418 15.59 -71.83 -15.63
CA THR A 418 16.18 -70.49 -15.82
C THR A 418 15.16 -69.38 -15.57
N PHE A 419 13.92 -69.54 -16.07
CA PHE A 419 12.87 -68.55 -15.86
C PHE A 419 12.39 -68.50 -14.40
N LEU A 420 12.21 -69.65 -13.75
CA LEU A 420 11.79 -69.71 -12.34
C LEU A 420 12.85 -69.16 -11.38
N ASP A 421 14.13 -69.24 -11.73
CA ASP A 421 15.20 -68.63 -10.92
C ASP A 421 15.09 -67.09 -10.86
N THR A 422 14.60 -66.45 -11.92
CA THR A 422 14.33 -64.98 -11.93
C THR A 422 13.24 -64.57 -10.96
N ALA A 423 12.35 -65.48 -10.54
CA ALA A 423 11.19 -65.15 -9.70
C ALA A 423 11.56 -64.46 -8.38
N LYS A 424 12.79 -64.65 -7.89
CA LYS A 424 13.35 -64.00 -6.69
C LYS A 424 13.39 -62.47 -6.81
N GLU A 425 13.56 -61.93 -8.01
CA GLU A 425 13.59 -60.49 -8.29
C GLU A 425 12.18 -59.86 -8.36
N TYR A 426 11.14 -60.70 -8.46
CA TYR A 426 9.73 -60.33 -8.58
C TYR A 426 8.90 -60.77 -7.36
N GLN A 427 9.54 -61.19 -6.27
CA GLN A 427 8.84 -61.52 -5.02
C GLN A 427 8.39 -60.25 -4.31
N LEU A 428 7.08 -60.12 -4.11
CA LEU A 428 6.51 -59.13 -3.19
C LEU A 428 6.92 -59.46 -1.74
N PRO A 429 6.98 -58.45 -0.84
CA PRO A 429 7.11 -58.67 0.60
C PRO A 429 6.06 -59.66 1.13
N SER A 430 6.28 -60.24 2.32
CA SER A 430 5.27 -61.13 2.89
C SER A 430 3.94 -60.38 3.04
N PRO A 431 2.76 -61.04 2.92
CA PRO A 431 1.48 -60.33 2.90
C PRO A 431 1.27 -59.39 4.09
N LYS A 432 1.83 -59.73 5.27
CA LYS A 432 1.80 -58.89 6.46
C LYS A 432 2.63 -57.61 6.31
N GLU A 433 3.83 -57.71 5.74
CA GLU A 433 4.71 -56.56 5.48
C GLU A 433 4.14 -55.68 4.36
N PHE A 434 3.66 -56.30 3.28
CA PHE A 434 3.01 -55.61 2.15
C PHE A 434 1.79 -54.79 2.61
N TYR A 435 0.85 -55.39 3.36
CA TYR A 435 -0.30 -54.65 3.87
C TYR A 435 0.08 -53.60 4.92
N SER A 436 1.17 -53.80 5.70
CA SER A 436 1.68 -52.80 6.64
C SER A 436 2.41 -51.63 5.95
N GLN A 437 3.03 -51.85 4.79
CA GLN A 437 3.77 -50.83 4.04
C GLN A 437 2.83 -49.83 3.35
N PHE A 438 1.68 -50.31 2.86
CA PHE A 438 0.72 -49.52 2.09
C PHE A 438 -0.58 -49.20 2.85
N GLU A 439 -0.63 -49.41 4.17
CA GLU A 439 -1.86 -49.31 5.00
C GLU A 439 -2.65 -48.01 4.76
N LEU A 440 -1.95 -46.87 4.67
CA LEU A 440 -2.52 -45.54 4.49
C LEU A 440 -3.19 -45.29 3.12
N ILE A 441 -2.94 -46.14 2.12
CA ILE A 441 -3.46 -45.99 0.75
C ILE A 441 -4.35 -47.16 0.29
N LEU A 442 -4.48 -48.20 1.11
CA LEU A 442 -5.09 -49.47 0.71
C LEU A 442 -6.63 -49.42 0.68
N THR A 443 -7.18 -48.81 -0.37
CA THR A 443 -8.62 -48.85 -0.71
C THR A 443 -9.10 -50.28 -1.00
N LEU A 444 -10.42 -50.48 -1.08
CA LEU A 444 -11.01 -51.78 -1.42
C LEU A 444 -10.59 -52.25 -2.82
N ASP A 445 -10.57 -51.34 -3.79
CA ASP A 445 -10.23 -51.64 -5.19
C ASP A 445 -8.74 -51.92 -5.37
N LEU A 446 -7.86 -51.20 -4.65
CA LEU A 446 -6.43 -51.51 -4.62
C LEU A 446 -6.15 -52.88 -3.98
N LYS A 447 -6.87 -53.23 -2.90
CA LYS A 447 -6.82 -54.59 -2.32
C LYS A 447 -7.26 -55.65 -3.33
N ALA A 448 -8.35 -55.42 -4.06
CA ALA A 448 -8.85 -56.34 -5.09
C ALA A 448 -7.87 -56.48 -6.28
N LYS A 449 -7.27 -55.38 -6.75
CA LYS A 449 -6.24 -55.39 -7.80
C LYS A 449 -5.00 -56.18 -7.35
N ALA A 450 -4.51 -55.95 -6.13
CA ALA A 450 -3.37 -56.67 -5.57
C ALA A 450 -3.66 -58.18 -5.42
N GLN A 451 -4.84 -58.56 -4.92
CA GLN A 451 -5.26 -59.95 -4.82
C GLN A 451 -5.34 -60.64 -6.19
N LYS A 452 -5.85 -59.95 -7.22
CA LYS A 452 -5.92 -60.48 -8.59
C LYS A 452 -4.54 -60.76 -9.19
N VAL A 453 -3.55 -59.89 -8.93
CA VAL A 453 -2.15 -60.09 -9.37
C VAL A 453 -1.49 -61.24 -8.59
N LEU A 454 -1.71 -61.33 -7.28
CA LEU A 454 -1.23 -62.44 -6.44
C LEU A 454 -1.82 -63.79 -6.86
N GLN A 455 -3.11 -63.85 -7.22
CA GLN A 455 -3.73 -65.06 -7.74
C GLN A 455 -3.09 -65.49 -9.08
N LYS A 456 -2.95 -64.55 -10.03
CA LYS A 456 -2.28 -64.78 -11.32
C LYS A 456 -0.87 -65.35 -11.15
N LEU A 457 -0.10 -64.85 -10.17
CA LEU A 457 1.23 -65.37 -9.85
C LEU A 457 1.18 -66.83 -9.40
N GLY A 458 0.25 -67.19 -8.50
CA GLY A 458 0.05 -68.57 -8.05
C GLY A 458 -0.38 -69.50 -9.19
N ASP A 459 -1.33 -69.06 -10.02
CA ASP A 459 -1.83 -69.82 -11.18
C ASP A 459 -0.68 -70.13 -12.17
N VAL A 460 0.15 -69.13 -12.48
CA VAL A 460 1.30 -69.29 -13.40
C VAL A 460 2.35 -70.24 -12.82
N GLN A 461 2.68 -70.12 -11.53
CA GLN A 461 3.58 -71.05 -10.85
C GLN A 461 3.05 -72.50 -10.86
N GLU A 462 1.74 -72.70 -10.69
CA GLU A 462 1.12 -74.01 -10.79
C GLU A 462 1.17 -74.59 -12.21
N ILE A 463 0.97 -73.76 -13.25
CA ILE A 463 1.11 -74.18 -14.65
C ILE A 463 2.57 -74.56 -14.96
N PHE A 464 3.55 -73.79 -14.49
CA PHE A 464 4.98 -74.14 -14.61
C PHE A 464 5.28 -75.50 -13.97
N HIS A 465 4.82 -75.73 -12.74
CA HIS A 465 5.02 -77.01 -12.06
C HIS A 465 4.35 -78.19 -12.80
N LYS A 466 3.11 -78.00 -13.27
CA LYS A 466 2.39 -78.98 -14.12
C LYS A 466 3.14 -79.28 -15.41
N ARG A 467 3.71 -78.27 -16.07
CA ARG A 467 4.50 -78.41 -17.31
C ARG A 467 5.82 -79.14 -17.07
N GLN A 468 6.59 -78.75 -16.06
CA GLN A 468 7.84 -79.39 -15.65
C GLN A 468 7.60 -80.88 -15.33
N MET A 469 6.56 -81.19 -14.55
CA MET A 469 6.16 -82.57 -14.22
C MET A 469 5.66 -83.38 -15.42
N SER A 470 5.24 -82.73 -16.50
CA SER A 470 4.87 -83.38 -17.76
C SER A 470 6.11 -83.67 -18.62
N LEU A 471 7.00 -82.69 -18.78
CA LEU A 471 8.26 -82.81 -19.51
C LEU A 471 9.19 -83.87 -18.88
N MET A 472 9.34 -83.89 -17.56
CA MET A 472 10.09 -84.93 -16.84
C MET A 472 9.54 -86.35 -17.11
N LYS A 473 8.21 -86.51 -17.25
CA LYS A 473 7.57 -87.79 -17.62
C LYS A 473 7.78 -88.16 -19.09
N LEU A 474 8.03 -87.19 -19.98
CA LEU A 474 8.40 -87.43 -21.38
C LEU A 474 9.88 -87.84 -21.49
N ALA A 475 10.80 -87.12 -20.82
CA ALA A 475 12.21 -87.51 -20.72
C ALA A 475 12.37 -88.95 -20.20
N ALA A 476 11.68 -89.29 -19.10
CA ALA A 476 11.70 -90.64 -18.52
C ALA A 476 11.15 -91.74 -19.44
N ARG A 477 10.30 -91.41 -20.43
CA ARG A 477 9.82 -92.34 -21.46
C ARG A 477 10.84 -92.51 -22.58
N GLN A 478 11.51 -91.43 -22.98
CA GLN A 478 12.52 -91.42 -24.05
C GLN A 478 13.87 -92.03 -23.63
N THR A 479 14.15 -92.11 -22.32
CA THR A 479 15.33 -92.82 -21.78
C THR A 479 15.18 -94.35 -21.69
N ARG A 480 14.03 -94.92 -22.07
CA ARG A 480 13.85 -96.39 -22.11
C ARG A 480 14.57 -96.97 -23.33
N PRO A 481 15.41 -98.02 -23.19
CA PRO A 481 16.08 -98.62 -24.34
C PRO A 481 15.09 -99.11 -25.41
N VAL A 482 15.35 -98.76 -26.68
CA VAL A 482 14.60 -99.30 -27.82
C VAL A 482 14.97 -100.77 -27.97
N GLN A 483 14.04 -101.65 -27.61
CA GLN A 483 14.22 -103.09 -27.74
C GLN A 483 14.10 -103.48 -29.23
N PRO A 484 15.13 -104.08 -29.87
CA PRO A 484 15.05 -104.44 -31.27
C PRO A 484 14.05 -105.57 -31.49
N VAL A 485 12.95 -105.29 -32.22
CA VAL A 485 11.97 -106.30 -32.61
C VAL A 485 12.41 -106.90 -33.95
N ALA A 486 12.87 -108.16 -33.92
CA ALA A 486 13.21 -108.91 -35.13
C ALA A 486 11.94 -109.42 -35.85
N PRO A 487 11.88 -109.38 -37.19
CA PRO A 487 10.73 -109.85 -37.96
C PRO A 487 10.76 -111.38 -38.15
N HIS A 488 9.62 -112.05 -37.99
CA HIS A 488 9.44 -113.46 -38.34
C HIS A 488 8.00 -113.75 -38.83
N PRO A 489 7.76 -114.86 -39.56
CA PRO A 489 7.19 -114.72 -40.90
C PRO A 489 5.79 -115.32 -41.08
N GLU A 490 5.23 -115.10 -42.28
CA GLU A 490 3.99 -115.71 -42.75
C GLU A 490 4.09 -117.24 -42.88
N SER A 491 3.02 -117.96 -42.56
CA SER A 491 2.38 -118.92 -43.49
C SER A 491 1.05 -119.46 -42.95
N SER A 492 0.11 -119.71 -43.87
CA SER A 492 -1.17 -120.41 -43.68
C SER A 492 -1.06 -121.82 -44.31
N PRO A 493 -2.01 -122.79 -44.15
CA PRO A 493 -3.27 -122.73 -44.91
C PRO A 493 -4.53 -123.45 -44.34
N LYS A 494 -5.69 -122.79 -44.54
CA LYS A 494 -6.99 -123.28 -45.10
C LYS A 494 -7.42 -124.76 -44.96
N TRP A 495 -8.67 -124.97 -44.49
CA TRP A 495 -9.83 -125.64 -45.17
C TRP A 495 -11.04 -125.72 -44.19
N VAL A 496 -12.34 -125.80 -44.55
CA VAL A 496 -13.14 -125.42 -45.75
C VAL A 496 -14.63 -125.27 -45.31
N SER A 497 -15.46 -124.51 -46.03
CA SER A 497 -16.86 -124.15 -45.66
C SER A 497 -17.93 -125.20 -46.04
N PRO A 498 -19.23 -124.97 -45.69
CA PRO A 498 -20.15 -124.50 -46.75
C PRO A 498 -21.26 -123.46 -46.37
N LYS A 499 -21.63 -122.67 -47.39
CA LYS A 499 -22.79 -121.79 -47.70
C LYS A 499 -24.02 -121.77 -46.76
N ILE A 500 -24.71 -120.62 -46.61
CA ILE A 500 -25.83 -120.09 -47.44
C ILE A 500 -26.22 -118.68 -46.92
N SER A 501 -26.73 -117.66 -47.65
CA SER A 501 -26.83 -117.30 -49.09
C SER A 501 -27.26 -115.80 -49.25
N GLN A 502 -27.32 -115.27 -50.49
CA GLN A 502 -27.95 -113.97 -50.87
C GLN A 502 -29.23 -114.20 -51.73
N PRO A 503 -30.21 -113.26 -51.78
CA PRO A 503 -30.31 -112.20 -52.81
C PRO A 503 -30.95 -110.88 -52.26
N SER A 504 -31.34 -109.84 -53.01
CA SER A 504 -30.80 -109.09 -54.17
C SER A 504 -31.56 -107.73 -54.26
N ALA A 505 -31.20 -106.82 -55.16
CA ALA A 505 -31.78 -105.47 -55.27
C ALA A 505 -33.08 -105.38 -56.12
N LEU A 506 -33.88 -104.31 -55.93
CA LEU A 506 -34.80 -103.73 -56.94
C LEU A 506 -35.37 -102.34 -56.50
N ALA A 507 -35.78 -101.55 -57.48
CA ALA A 507 -36.58 -100.32 -57.43
C ALA A 507 -37.55 -100.34 -58.66
N PRO A 508 -38.42 -99.35 -58.99
CA PRO A 508 -38.71 -98.04 -58.36
C PRO A 508 -40.24 -97.69 -58.25
N HIS A 509 -40.61 -96.48 -57.77
CA HIS A 509 -41.50 -95.48 -58.46
C HIS A 509 -42.23 -94.44 -57.55
N GLN A 510 -42.28 -93.18 -58.05
CA GLN A 510 -43.37 -92.16 -57.96
C GLN A 510 -43.81 -91.60 -56.57
N LYS A 511 -43.60 -90.29 -56.27
CA LYS A 511 -44.47 -89.08 -56.51
C LYS A 511 -45.27 -88.67 -55.24
N THR A 512 -45.62 -87.41 -54.92
CA THR A 512 -45.52 -86.07 -55.58
C THR A 512 -45.48 -84.93 -54.51
N SER A 513 -45.18 -83.68 -54.92
CA SER A 513 -45.67 -82.37 -54.37
C SER A 513 -45.36 -81.96 -52.91
N GLU A 514 -45.12 -80.68 -52.55
CA GLU A 514 -44.92 -79.43 -53.32
C GLU A 514 -44.19 -78.35 -52.48
N GLU A 515 -43.67 -77.31 -53.14
CA GLU A 515 -43.04 -76.07 -52.61
C GLU A 515 -44.13 -74.94 -52.46
N PRO A 516 -43.90 -73.59 -52.31
CA PRO A 516 -42.66 -72.80 -52.54
C PRO A 516 -42.43 -71.40 -51.91
N TYR A 517 -41.29 -70.78 -52.31
CA TYR A 517 -40.88 -69.35 -52.38
C TYR A 517 -40.88 -68.45 -51.10
N ALA A 518 -40.06 -67.39 -50.95
CA ALA A 518 -38.66 -67.08 -51.34
C ALA A 518 -38.23 -65.64 -50.92
N GLU A 519 -36.94 -65.32 -51.07
CA GLU A 519 -36.35 -64.01 -51.49
C GLU A 519 -36.51 -62.76 -50.57
N ALA A 520 -35.63 -61.74 -50.61
CA ALA A 520 -34.35 -61.53 -51.33
C ALA A 520 -33.40 -60.58 -50.55
N ASP A 521 -32.11 -60.60 -50.91
CA ASP A 521 -31.13 -59.52 -50.65
C ASP A 521 -31.28 -58.38 -51.68
N LEU A 522 -30.91 -57.14 -51.33
CA LEU A 522 -30.26 -56.18 -52.25
C LEU A 522 -29.69 -54.93 -51.57
N SER A 523 -28.66 -54.34 -52.20
CA SER A 523 -27.92 -53.15 -51.77
C SER A 523 -27.98 -52.03 -52.82
N SER A 524 -27.95 -50.74 -52.42
CA SER A 524 -27.61 -49.64 -53.34
C SER A 524 -27.10 -48.36 -52.63
N LEU A 525 -26.53 -47.45 -53.43
CA LEU A 525 -25.75 -46.26 -53.04
C LEU A 525 -26.54 -44.93 -53.19
N GLY A 526 -26.07 -43.89 -52.49
CA GLY A 526 -26.23 -42.47 -52.87
C GLY A 526 -27.00 -41.62 -51.85
N LYS A 527 -26.81 -40.29 -51.80
CA LYS A 527 -25.77 -39.40 -52.36
C LYS A 527 -25.95 -37.98 -51.73
N GLU A 528 -24.89 -37.18 -51.71
CA GLU A 528 -24.80 -35.70 -51.89
C GLU A 528 -25.99 -34.78 -51.47
N ASP A 529 -25.81 -33.63 -50.78
CA ASP A 529 -24.60 -33.00 -50.19
C ASP A 529 -24.97 -32.29 -48.83
N ASP A 530 -24.75 -31.02 -48.41
CA ASP A 530 -24.31 -29.72 -48.99
C ASP A 530 -23.80 -28.73 -47.89
N GLU A 531 -23.37 -27.53 -48.28
CA GLU A 531 -22.46 -26.59 -47.57
C GLU A 531 -23.06 -25.54 -46.58
N THR A 532 -22.21 -25.08 -45.63
CA THR A 532 -22.07 -23.66 -45.14
C THR A 532 -23.19 -22.99 -44.28
N LYS A 533 -22.97 -21.89 -43.50
CA LYS A 533 -21.80 -21.22 -42.88
C LYS A 533 -22.28 -20.11 -41.90
N PHE A 534 -21.40 -19.68 -40.97
CA PHE A 534 -21.41 -18.46 -40.12
C PHE A 534 -22.48 -17.37 -40.41
N GLU A 535 -23.05 -16.76 -39.35
CA GLU A 535 -22.61 -15.42 -38.92
C GLU A 535 -23.00 -15.03 -37.48
N VAL A 536 -22.42 -13.92 -37.00
CA VAL A 536 -22.59 -13.35 -35.65
C VAL A 536 -23.35 -12.03 -35.76
N LYS A 537 -24.28 -11.77 -34.83
CA LYS A 537 -24.64 -10.37 -34.51
C LYS A 537 -25.15 -10.17 -33.10
N ASN A 538 -24.77 -9.04 -32.51
CA ASN A 538 -25.40 -8.46 -31.32
C ASN A 538 -26.66 -7.70 -31.72
N GLU A 539 -27.59 -7.48 -30.79
CA GLU A 539 -28.23 -6.16 -30.65
C GLU A 539 -28.76 -5.98 -29.22
N GLU A 540 -28.68 -4.74 -28.72
CA GLU A 540 -29.25 -4.32 -27.44
C GLU A 540 -30.75 -4.01 -27.63
N ILE A 541 -31.56 -4.21 -26.60
CA ILE A 541 -32.84 -3.49 -26.44
C ILE A 541 -32.86 -2.89 -25.03
N LEU A 542 -33.23 -1.61 -24.97
CA LEU A 542 -33.25 -0.77 -23.78
C LEU A 542 -34.70 -0.33 -23.51
N GLU A 543 -35.19 -0.53 -22.29
CA GLU A 543 -36.47 0.06 -21.87
C GLU A 543 -36.50 0.38 -20.36
N SER A 544 -37.50 1.16 -19.96
CA SER A 544 -37.61 1.89 -18.69
C SER A 544 -38.50 1.14 -17.67
N SER A 545 -38.81 1.58 -16.44
CA SER A 545 -38.62 2.86 -15.72
C SER A 545 -38.97 2.71 -14.22
N HIS A 546 -38.43 3.62 -13.39
CA HIS A 546 -39.02 4.14 -12.14
C HIS A 546 -39.06 3.26 -10.87
N ASP A 547 -39.33 4.00 -9.78
CA ASP A 547 -39.49 3.66 -8.36
C ASP A 547 -38.28 3.01 -7.65
N GLY A 548 -37.96 3.33 -6.39
CA GLY A 548 -38.51 4.40 -5.56
C GLY A 548 -38.69 4.01 -4.09
N ASP A 549 -37.64 4.08 -3.27
CA ASP A 549 -37.76 4.48 -1.86
C ASP A 549 -36.39 4.68 -1.19
N ASN A 550 -36.38 5.40 -0.06
CA ASN A 550 -35.19 5.68 0.74
C ASN A 550 -35.55 5.69 2.24
N PRO A 551 -34.89 4.90 3.11
CA PRO A 551 -34.93 5.11 4.56
C PRO A 551 -33.62 5.70 5.10
N GLU A 552 -33.74 6.58 6.09
CA GLU A 552 -32.62 7.13 6.85
C GLU A 552 -31.99 6.08 7.79
N PRO A 553 -30.67 6.10 8.04
CA PRO A 553 -30.09 5.47 9.21
C PRO A 553 -30.28 6.35 10.46
N GLU A 554 -30.67 5.74 11.57
CA GLU A 554 -31.03 6.45 12.82
C GLU A 554 -29.88 7.24 13.45
N GLN A 555 -30.21 8.32 14.15
CA GLN A 555 -29.28 8.99 15.07
C GLN A 555 -29.06 8.13 16.31
N LEU A 556 -27.81 7.86 16.68
CA LEU A 556 -27.46 7.38 18.02
C LEU A 556 -26.70 8.46 18.80
N ASP A 557 -27.39 9.15 19.70
CA ASP A 557 -26.82 10.16 20.59
C ASP A 557 -26.20 9.49 21.84
N SER A 558 -24.94 9.82 22.15
CA SER A 558 -24.40 9.68 23.51
C SER A 558 -23.10 10.47 23.71
N SER A 559 -23.22 11.77 23.98
CA SER A 559 -22.11 12.55 24.54
C SER A 559 -21.69 12.04 25.93
N LYS A 560 -20.37 11.86 26.16
CA LYS A 560 -19.77 11.86 27.50
C LYS A 560 -18.50 12.71 27.55
N ASN A 561 -18.65 13.87 28.16
CA ASN A 561 -17.58 14.83 28.44
C ASN A 561 -16.51 14.25 29.39
N LEU A 562 -15.24 14.58 29.14
CA LEU A 562 -14.24 14.77 30.19
C LEU A 562 -13.44 16.05 29.90
N SER A 563 -13.33 16.92 30.91
CA SER A 563 -12.61 18.20 30.82
C SER A 563 -11.15 18.04 31.25
N PRO A 564 -10.20 18.82 30.69
CA PRO A 564 -8.80 18.78 31.11
C PRO A 564 -8.58 19.53 32.43
N SER A 565 -7.53 19.13 33.18
CA SER A 565 -7.06 19.88 34.35
C SER A 565 -5.56 19.68 34.57
N ARG A 566 -4.82 20.78 34.50
CA ARG A 566 -3.39 20.98 34.80
C ARG A 566 -2.38 20.24 33.89
#